data_AF-A0A955GM30-F1
#
_entry.id   AF-A0A955GM30-F1
#
_cell.length_a   1.000
_cell.length_b   1.000
_cell.length_c   1.000
_cell.angle_alpha   90.00
_cell.angle_beta   90.00
_cell.angle_gamma   90.00
#
_symmetry.space_group_name_H-M   'P 1'
#
loop_
_entity.id
_entity.type
_entity.pdbx_description
1 polymer ?
#
loop_
_entity_poly.entity_id
_entity_poly.type
_entity_poly.pdbx_seq_one_letter_code
_entity_poly.pdbx_strand_id
1 'polypeptide(L)'
;MKDIWKIITFSKELWRYYVVISIFTVFLSIITLLFPLLSGWAIDEMQKGTSANISYMVYLAIAILVIEIVSTFGNNISGYWGDQLAIKLNRLLSNR
;
A
#
# COMPACT_ATOMS: atom_id res chain seq x y z
N MET A 1 7.77 -18.36 22.87
CA MET A 1 8.57 -18.01 21.66
C MET A 1 8.83 -19.19 20.73
N LYS A 2 9.11 -20.39 21.26
CA LYS A 2 9.32 -21.61 20.44
C LYS A 2 8.11 -21.96 19.56
N ASP A 3 6.89 -21.70 20.03
CA ASP A 3 5.65 -22.05 19.31
C ASP A 3 5.38 -21.12 18.12
N ILE A 4 5.61 -19.81 18.28
CA ILE A 4 5.55 -18.82 17.17
C ILE A 4 6.59 -19.17 16.10
N TRP A 5 7.81 -19.53 16.51
CA TRP A 5 8.84 -19.94 15.57
C TRP A 5 8.49 -21.23 14.84
N LYS A 6 7.84 -22.18 15.52
CA LYS A 6 7.29 -23.39 14.90
C LYS A 6 6.28 -23.03 13.82
N ILE A 7 5.30 -22.16 14.12
CA ILE A 7 4.29 -21.69 13.15
C ILE A 7 4.96 -21.05 11.92
N ILE A 8 5.96 -20.19 12.11
CA ILE A 8 6.71 -19.56 10.99
C ILE A 8 7.44 -20.62 10.16
N THR A 9 8.08 -21.60 10.81
CA THR A 9 8.81 -22.68 10.13
C THR A 9 7.87 -23.60 9.35
N PHE A 10 6.63 -23.82 9.84
CA PHE A 10 5.60 -24.59 9.15
C PHE A 10 4.95 -23.82 7.99
N SER A 11 4.82 -22.50 8.13
CA SER A 11 4.30 -21.60 7.10
C SER A 11 5.30 -21.36 5.97
N LYS A 12 6.49 -21.97 6.02
CA LYS A 12 7.56 -21.81 5.04
C LYS A 12 7.11 -22.20 3.63
N GLU A 13 6.12 -23.07 3.47
CA GLU A 13 5.54 -23.40 2.16
C GLU A 13 4.82 -22.19 1.51
N LEU A 14 4.33 -21.25 2.33
CA LEU A 14 3.65 -20.02 1.90
C LEU A 14 4.62 -18.84 1.65
N TRP A 15 5.93 -19.04 1.70
CA TRP A 15 6.94 -17.97 1.60
C TRP A 15 6.79 -17.06 0.38
N ARG A 16 6.35 -17.60 -0.76
CA ARG A 16 6.09 -16.82 -1.99
C ARG A 16 5.00 -15.77 -1.79
N TYR A 17 3.94 -16.11 -1.05
CA TYR A 17 2.88 -15.15 -0.74
C TYR A 17 3.41 -14.01 0.12
N TYR A 18 4.20 -14.33 1.14
CA TYR A 18 4.83 -13.30 1.99
C TYR A 18 5.72 -12.36 1.17
N VAL A 19 6.58 -12.88 0.29
CA VAL A 19 7.46 -12.03 -0.54
C VAL A 19 6.65 -11.12 -1.47
N VAL A 20 5.66 -11.67 -2.17
CA VAL A 20 4.82 -10.89 -3.10
C VAL A 20 4.05 -9.80 -2.36
N ILE A 21 3.43 -10.15 -1.23
CA ILE A 21 2.69 -9.18 -0.40
C ILE A 21 3.66 -8.10 0.11
N SER A 22 4.81 -8.47 0.67
CA SER A 22 5.77 -7.49 1.18
C SER A 22 6.27 -6.52 0.12
N ILE A 23 6.58 -7.00 -1.09
CA ILE A 23 6.97 -6.12 -2.21
C ILE A 23 5.83 -5.16 -2.56
N PHE A 24 4.60 -5.67 -2.66
CA PHE A 24 3.42 -4.85 -2.93
C PHE A 24 3.17 -3.80 -1.84
N THR A 25 3.31 -4.18 -0.57
CA THR A 25 3.13 -3.30 0.57
C THR A 25 4.18 -2.18 0.60
N VAL A 26 5.44 -2.50 0.34
CA VAL A 26 6.51 -1.49 0.26
C VAL A 26 6.23 -0.53 -0.89
N PHE A 27 5.88 -1.05 -2.06
CA PHE A 27 5.53 -0.23 -3.23
C PHE A 27 4.34 0.70 -2.95
N LEU A 28 3.27 0.17 -2.36
CA LEU A 28 2.09 0.92 -1.99
C LEU A 28 2.41 2.00 -0.94
N SER A 29 3.27 1.68 0.03
CA SER A 29 3.72 2.65 1.04
C SER A 29 4.45 3.83 0.40
N ILE A 30 5.33 3.56 -0.59
CA ILE A 30 6.01 4.62 -1.34
C ILE A 30 5.01 5.52 -2.05
N ILE A 31 3.98 4.95 -2.68
CA ILE A 31 2.92 5.72 -3.34
C ILE A 31 2.17 6.59 -2.33
N THR A 32 1.85 6.08 -1.15
CA THR A 32 1.14 6.87 -0.12
C THR A 32 1.97 8.04 0.41
N LEU A 33 3.30 7.96 0.36
CA LEU A 33 4.18 9.08 0.71
C LEU A 33 4.17 10.22 -0.34
N LEU A 34 3.72 9.96 -1.57
CA LEU A 34 3.58 11.01 -2.58
C LEU A 34 2.43 11.98 -2.25
N PHE A 35 1.40 11.52 -1.54
CA PHE A 35 0.26 12.36 -1.16
C PHE A 35 0.66 13.62 -0.35
N PRO A 36 1.40 13.51 0.78
CA PRO A 36 1.83 14.69 1.52
C PRO A 36 2.80 15.58 0.73
N LEU A 37 3.60 15.03 -0.17
CA LEU A 37 4.51 15.81 -1.03
C LEU A 37 3.72 16.69 -2.02
N LEU A 38 2.77 16.10 -2.75
CA LEU A 38 1.93 16.83 -3.68
C LEU A 38 1.04 17.85 -2.96
N SER A 39 0.54 17.49 -1.78
CA SER A 39 -0.24 18.40 -0.93
C SER A 39 0.61 19.59 -0.47
N GLY A 40 1.87 19.34 -0.09
CA GLY A 40 2.82 20.41 0.24
C GLY A 40 3.04 21.37 -0.92
N TRP A 41 3.27 20.85 -2.13
CA TRP A 41 3.42 21.69 -3.33
C TRP A 41 2.17 22.47 -3.69
N ALA A 42 0.99 21.90 -3.45
CA ALA A 42 -0.27 22.62 -3.65
C ALA A 42 -0.40 23.79 -2.67
N ILE A 43 -0.05 23.57 -1.40
CA ILE A 43 -0.03 24.62 -0.37
C ILE A 43 0.98 25.71 -0.75
N ASP A 44 2.18 25.35 -1.20
CA ASP A 44 3.21 26.30 -1.63
C ASP A 44 2.73 27.15 -2.82
N GLU A 45 2.03 26.54 -3.79
CA GLU A 45 1.45 27.28 -4.91
C GLU A 45 0.34 28.23 -4.46
N MET A 46 -0.52 27.81 -3.53
CA MET A 46 -1.59 28.65 -2.99
C MET A 46 -1.06 29.87 -2.25
N GLN A 47 0.10 29.76 -1.58
CA GLN A 47 0.74 30.90 -0.89
C GLN A 47 1.18 32.01 -1.84
N LYS A 48 1.34 31.73 -3.15
CA LYS A 48 1.68 32.74 -4.16
C LYS A 48 0.54 33.71 -4.47
N GLY A 49 -0.68 33.45 -3.97
CA GLY A 49 -1.83 34.34 -4.12
C GLY A 49 -2.13 34.64 -5.59
N THR A 50 -2.16 35.91 -5.97
CA THR A 50 -2.47 36.38 -7.34
C THR A 50 -1.46 35.90 -8.40
N SER A 51 -0.27 35.48 -7.98
CA SER A 51 0.76 34.93 -8.88
C SER A 51 0.73 33.40 -9.00
N ALA A 52 -0.26 32.75 -8.37
CA ALA A 52 -0.41 31.30 -8.41
C ALA A 52 -0.81 30.81 -9.82
N ASN A 53 -0.24 29.69 -10.22
CA ASN A 53 -0.57 29.01 -11.46
C ASN A 53 -1.72 28.00 -11.25
N ILE A 54 -2.92 28.39 -11.68
CA ILE A 54 -4.12 27.55 -11.58
C ILE A 54 -3.95 26.22 -12.33
N SER A 55 -3.34 26.23 -13.51
CA SER A 55 -3.12 25.01 -14.30
C SER A 55 -2.21 24.03 -13.55
N TYR A 56 -1.13 24.51 -12.94
CA TYR A 56 -0.25 23.69 -12.10
C TYR A 56 -1.02 23.07 -10.92
N MET A 57 -1.86 23.86 -10.25
CA MET A 57 -2.68 23.38 -9.13
C MET A 57 -3.69 22.31 -9.56
N VAL A 58 -4.29 22.43 -10.75
CA VAL A 58 -5.17 21.41 -11.33
C VAL A 58 -4.40 20.12 -11.62
N TYR A 59 -3.18 20.20 -12.17
CA TYR A 59 -2.36 19.00 -12.37
C TYR A 59 -1.99 18.31 -11.05
N LEU A 60 -1.68 19.07 -10.00
CA LEU A 60 -1.45 18.51 -8.66
C LEU A 60 -2.69 17.80 -8.12
N ALA A 61 -3.88 18.40 -8.26
CA ALA A 61 -5.13 17.77 -7.84
C ALA A 61 -5.41 16.47 -8.60
N ILE A 62 -5.19 16.45 -9.92
CA ILE A 62 -5.33 15.24 -10.74
C ILE A 62 -4.32 14.18 -10.29
N ALA A 63 -3.07 14.55 -10.02
CA ALA A 63 -2.04 13.61 -9.56
C ALA A 63 -2.41 13.00 -8.19
N ILE A 64 -2.92 13.81 -7.26
CA ILE A 64 -3.43 13.34 -5.96
C ILE A 64 -4.57 12.34 -6.16
N LEU A 65 -5.56 12.67 -7.00
CA LEU A 65 -6.67 11.78 -7.32
C LEU A 65 -6.19 10.44 -7.89
N VAL A 66 -5.23 10.46 -8.81
CA VAL A 66 -4.64 9.23 -9.37
C VAL A 66 -3.97 8.40 -8.28
N ILE A 67 -3.21 9.02 -7.37
CA ILE A 67 -2.58 8.34 -6.23
C ILE A 67 -3.63 7.71 -5.32
N GLU A 68 -4.73 8.38 -5.02
CA GLU A 68 -5.81 7.83 -4.19
C GLU A 68 -6.48 6.62 -4.84
N ILE A 69 -6.74 6.70 -6.16
CA ILE A 69 -7.30 5.58 -6.93
C ILE A 69 -6.34 4.39 -6.86
N VAL A 70 -5.08 4.59 -7.24
CA VAL A 70 -4.06 3.54 -7.24
C VAL A 70 -3.88 2.96 -5.84
N SER A 71 -3.90 3.80 -4.80
CA SER A 71 -3.76 3.36 -3.42
C SER A 71 -4.95 2.53 -2.97
N THR A 72 -6.17 2.93 -3.34
CA THR A 72 -7.39 2.19 -3.03
C THR A 72 -7.39 0.80 -3.69
N PHE A 73 -7.07 0.74 -4.98
CA PHE A 73 -6.96 -0.52 -5.71
C PHE A 73 -5.84 -1.41 -5.16
N GLY A 74 -4.66 -0.83 -4.89
CA GLY A 74 -3.52 -1.53 -4.32
C GLY A 74 -3.81 -2.12 -2.95
N ASN A 75 -4.50 -1.39 -2.07
CA ASN A 75 -4.93 -1.87 -0.76
C ASN A 75 -5.93 -3.04 -0.89
N ASN A 76 -6.90 -2.96 -1.80
CA ASN A 76 -7.86 -4.04 -2.03
C ASN A 76 -7.16 -5.32 -2.53
N ILE A 77 -6.24 -5.17 -3.48
CA ILE A 77 -5.46 -6.30 -4.01
C ILE A 77 -4.61 -6.91 -2.88
N SER A 78 -3.87 -6.09 -2.13
CA SER A 78 -3.05 -6.56 -1.01
C SER A 78 -3.90 -7.27 0.06
N GLY A 79 -5.09 -6.74 0.36
CA GLY A 79 -6.05 -7.35 1.27
C GLY A 79 -6.49 -8.74 0.79
N TYR A 80 -6.88 -8.87 -0.48
CA TYR A 80 -7.25 -10.16 -1.07
C TYR A 80 -6.14 -11.21 -0.93
N TRP A 81 -4.88 -10.84 -1.21
CA TRP A 81 -3.75 -11.76 -1.04
C TRP A 81 -3.50 -12.12 0.44
N GLY A 82 -3.70 -11.17 1.35
CA GLY A 82 -3.66 -11.41 2.80
C GLY A 82 -4.72 -12.39 3.26
N ASP A 83 -5.95 -12.25 2.79
CA ASP A 83 -7.07 -13.14 3.11
C ASP A 83 -6.83 -14.55 2.58
N GLN A 84 -6.33 -14.69 1.35
CA GLN A 84 -5.95 -15.99 0.78
C GLN A 84 -4.85 -16.66 1.61
N LEU A 85 -3.85 -15.90 2.06
CA LEU A 85 -2.81 -16.40 2.94
C LEU A 85 -3.41 -16.87 4.28
N ALA A 86 -4.30 -16.09 4.89
CA ALA A 86 -4.95 -16.43 6.15
C ALA A 86 -5.77 -17.73 6.05
N ILE A 87 -6.53 -17.92 4.96
CA ILE A 87 -7.31 -19.15 4.72
C ILE A 87 -6.38 -20.35 4.55
N LYS A 88 -5.31 -20.21 3.75
CA LYS A 88 -4.35 -21.30 3.54
C LYS A 88 -3.61 -21.67 4.81
N LEU A 89 -3.22 -20.68 5.60
CA LEU A 89 -2.58 -20.89 6.89
C LEU A 89 -3.51 -21.63 7.85
N ASN A 90 -4.77 -21.20 7.98
CA ASN A 90 -5.77 -21.89 8.80
C ASN A 90 -5.96 -23.34 8.34
N ARG A 91 -6.09 -23.59 7.04
CA ARG A 91 -6.23 -24.96 6.50
C ARG A 91 -5.02 -25.84 6.82
N LEU A 92 -3.80 -25.30 6.75
CA LEU A 92 -2.58 -26.02 7.13
C LEU A 92 -2.53 -26.35 8.63
N LEU A 93 -3.00 -25.43 9.47
CA LEU A 93 -3.04 -25.59 10.93
C LEU A 93 -4.21 -26.46 11.43
N SER A 94 -5.32 -26.55 10.71
CA SER A 94 -6.50 -27.35 11.11
C SER A 94 -6.49 -28.78 10.58
N ASN A 95 -5.82 -29.06 9.46
CA ASN A 95 -5.73 -30.41 8.91
C ASN A 95 -4.66 -31.29 9.57
N ARG A 96 -3.98 -30.80 10.61
CA ARG A 96 -2.91 -31.49 11.34
C ARG A 96 -2.85 -31.04 12.79
#